data_AF-A0A2S0NL26-F1
#
_entry.id   AF-A0A2S0NL26-F1
#
_cell.length_a   1.000
_cell.length_b   1.000
_cell.length_c   1.000
_cell.angle_alpha   90.00
_cell.angle_beta   90.00
_cell.angle_gamma   90.00
#
_symmetry.space_group_name_H-M   'P 1'
#
loop_
_entity.id
_entity.type
_entity.pdbx_description
1 polymer ?
#
loop_
_entity_poly.entity_id
_entity_poly.type
_entity_poly.pdbx_seq_one_letter_code
_entity_poly.pdbx_strand_id
1 'polypeptide(L)'
;MKLINNFEFDPRIKDGYYLADYFKKTVSILDTFKPDQVVTMQWFQRKQNIMLCGIQETLALIKFASPNYKNLKIWTLNDGDFISPLEPVLRIEGKYKDFGWLEGMIDGILSRDSSISTNFYEINQAANNKTVLNMNDRADLYKNQQSDGYAAYIAGCKFFVSDASIEYFKDDKTIPRPSGTMPHALIQSFDGNTLEATIAFAKVFPQTNLVSLVDYNNDCVTQALEVANHFGEKLYAIRLDTAGNLIDETLAKKKDQFPIDANLYGVNQFLVKEVRNALDQAGHQNVKIIVSSGFDAHKIEEFEKAQIPVDIYGVGEAITKKRTSFTGDAVLIDGVKEAKVGRTYADSQKLKIYKF
;
A
#
# COMPACT_ATOMS: atom_id res chain seq x y z
N MET A 1 -11.74 -14.31 -15.06
CA MET A 1 -11.58 -13.07 -14.29
C MET A 1 -12.28 -11.95 -15.06
N LYS A 2 -13.19 -11.19 -14.44
CA LYS A 2 -13.86 -10.05 -15.09
C LYS A 2 -12.97 -8.82 -14.91
N LEU A 3 -12.72 -8.07 -15.97
CA LEU A 3 -11.88 -6.86 -15.92
C LEU A 3 -12.49 -5.82 -14.97
N ILE A 4 -11.68 -5.25 -14.09
CA ILE A 4 -12.05 -4.04 -13.34
C ILE A 4 -12.00 -2.86 -14.33
N ASN A 5 -13.13 -2.19 -14.52
CA ASN A 5 -13.26 -1.15 -15.57
C ASN A 5 -12.94 0.27 -15.09
N ASN A 6 -12.48 0.43 -13.85
CA ASN A 6 -12.32 1.75 -13.23
C ASN A 6 -10.88 2.30 -13.31
N PHE A 7 -9.95 1.60 -13.96
CA PHE A 7 -8.59 2.11 -14.17
C PHE A 7 -8.59 3.28 -15.15
N GLU A 8 -7.95 4.39 -14.76
CA GLU A 8 -7.82 5.58 -15.59
C GLU A 8 -6.40 5.72 -16.12
N PHE A 9 -6.29 6.07 -17.40
CA PHE A 9 -5.01 6.20 -18.10
C PHE A 9 -4.92 7.55 -18.80
N ASP A 10 -3.74 8.16 -18.77
CA ASP A 10 -3.47 9.39 -19.50
C ASP A 10 -3.61 9.16 -21.03
N PRO A 11 -4.48 9.90 -21.73
CA PRO A 11 -4.68 9.74 -23.18
C PRO A 11 -3.39 9.84 -24.00
N ARG A 12 -2.40 10.60 -23.53
CA ARG A 12 -1.11 10.80 -24.21
C ARG A 12 -0.26 9.53 -24.27
N ILE A 13 -0.62 8.47 -23.55
CA ILE A 13 -0.04 7.13 -23.74
C ILE A 13 -0.17 6.69 -25.20
N LYS A 14 -1.31 6.96 -25.84
CA LYS A 14 -1.56 6.60 -27.25
C LYS A 14 -0.70 7.40 -28.22
N ASP A 15 -0.30 8.59 -27.83
CA ASP A 15 0.61 9.46 -28.59
C ASP A 15 2.09 9.10 -28.35
N GLY A 16 2.36 8.05 -27.57
CA GLY A 16 3.69 7.62 -27.24
C GLY A 16 4.41 8.53 -26.24
N TYR A 17 3.70 9.38 -25.47
CA TYR A 17 4.32 10.35 -24.56
C TYR A 17 5.19 9.70 -23.48
N TYR A 18 4.75 8.54 -22.96
CA TYR A 18 5.44 7.79 -21.91
C TYR A 18 6.40 6.71 -22.44
N LEU A 19 6.53 6.58 -23.77
CA LEU A 19 7.37 5.55 -24.38
C LEU A 19 8.81 6.03 -24.48
N ALA A 20 9.74 5.17 -24.09
CA ALA A 20 11.13 5.34 -24.45
C ALA A 20 11.30 5.35 -25.98
N ASP A 21 12.19 6.21 -26.47
CA ASP A 21 12.39 6.45 -27.90
C ASP A 21 12.72 5.17 -28.69
N TYR A 22 13.46 4.24 -28.09
CA TYR A 22 13.82 2.99 -28.76
C TYR A 22 12.60 2.11 -29.05
N PHE A 23 11.56 2.11 -28.20
CA PHE A 23 10.33 1.34 -28.48
C PHE A 23 9.60 1.87 -29.71
N LYS A 24 9.54 3.20 -29.88
CA LYS A 24 8.95 3.85 -31.05
C LYS A 24 9.68 3.42 -32.32
N LYS A 25 11.01 3.52 -32.31
CA LYS A 25 11.87 3.12 -33.43
C LYS A 25 11.73 1.63 -33.74
N THR A 26 11.70 0.77 -32.73
CA THR A 26 11.52 -0.68 -32.91
C THR A 26 10.18 -1.00 -33.57
N VAL A 27 9.08 -0.35 -33.15
CA VAL A 27 7.78 -0.53 -33.81
C VAL A 27 7.87 -0.15 -35.30
N SER A 28 8.43 1.01 -35.64
CA SER A 28 8.57 1.44 -37.05
C SER A 28 9.42 0.47 -37.87
N ILE A 29 10.54 0.00 -37.32
CA ILE A 29 11.43 -0.96 -37.99
C ILE A 29 10.70 -2.29 -38.22
N LEU A 30 10.06 -2.85 -37.20
CA LEU A 30 9.38 -4.13 -37.31
C LEU A 30 8.15 -4.05 -38.22
N ASP A 31 7.39 -2.95 -38.20
CA ASP A 31 6.26 -2.78 -39.12
C ASP A 31 6.71 -2.64 -40.59
N THR A 32 7.92 -2.12 -40.82
CA THR A 32 8.48 -1.99 -42.18
C THR A 32 9.05 -3.32 -42.68
N PHE A 33 9.85 -4.00 -41.85
CA PHE A 33 10.65 -5.15 -42.30
C PHE A 33 10.07 -6.51 -41.92
N LYS A 34 9.19 -6.57 -40.91
CA LYS A 34 8.61 -7.79 -40.32
C LYS A 34 7.12 -7.60 -39.91
N PRO A 35 6.24 -7.06 -40.78
CA PRO A 35 4.88 -6.63 -40.41
C PRO A 35 3.95 -7.74 -39.91
N ASP A 36 4.25 -8.99 -40.25
CA ASP A 36 3.44 -10.17 -39.90
C ASP A 36 4.07 -11.05 -38.83
N GLN A 37 5.28 -10.71 -38.38
CA GLN A 37 5.99 -11.49 -37.38
C GLN A 37 5.24 -11.46 -36.04
N VAL A 38 5.04 -12.65 -35.47
CA VAL A 38 4.46 -12.84 -34.16
C VAL A 38 5.56 -13.00 -33.12
N VAL A 39 5.50 -12.20 -32.07
CA VAL A 39 6.44 -12.24 -30.95
C VAL A 39 5.70 -12.74 -29.71
N THR A 40 6.32 -13.65 -28.97
CA THR A 40 5.87 -14.03 -27.63
C THR A 40 6.78 -13.39 -26.59
N MET A 41 6.21 -12.61 -25.68
CA MET A 41 6.92 -12.03 -24.53
C MET A 41 6.39 -12.59 -23.21
N GLN A 42 7.27 -12.66 -22.20
CA GLN A 42 6.93 -13.09 -20.84
C GLN A 42 7.46 -12.08 -19.81
N TRP A 43 6.65 -11.82 -18.79
CA TRP A 43 7.02 -10.97 -17.65
C TRP A 43 7.25 -11.78 -16.40
N PHE A 44 8.30 -11.47 -15.65
CA PHE A 44 8.68 -12.18 -14.43
C PHE A 44 9.52 -11.29 -13.50
N GLN A 45 9.69 -11.74 -12.25
CA GLN A 45 10.52 -11.11 -11.22
C GLN A 45 11.52 -12.11 -10.60
N ARG A 46 12.45 -11.69 -9.74
CA ARG A 46 13.63 -12.50 -9.31
C ARG A 46 13.70 -12.83 -7.82
N LYS A 47 12.77 -12.33 -7.02
CA LYS A 47 12.70 -12.46 -5.57
C LYS A 47 11.70 -13.54 -5.16
N GLN A 48 11.91 -14.12 -3.98
CA GLN A 48 10.98 -15.05 -3.36
C GLN A 48 9.89 -14.28 -2.63
N ASN A 49 8.79 -14.98 -2.30
CA ASN A 49 7.70 -14.47 -1.44
C ASN A 49 7.08 -13.16 -1.94
N ILE A 50 6.92 -13.02 -3.25
CA ILE A 50 6.26 -11.86 -3.85
C ILE A 50 4.79 -12.17 -4.03
N MET A 51 3.93 -11.29 -3.54
CA MET A 51 2.52 -11.24 -3.91
C MET A 51 2.40 -10.48 -5.22
N LEU A 52 1.91 -11.15 -6.26
CA LEU A 52 1.66 -10.52 -7.55
C LEU A 52 0.51 -9.52 -7.44
N CYS A 53 0.71 -8.32 -7.99
CA CYS A 53 -0.36 -7.36 -8.23
C CYS A 53 -0.06 -6.53 -9.50
N GLY A 54 -1.09 -5.95 -10.10
CA GLY A 54 -1.02 -5.13 -11.31
C GLY A 54 -1.42 -5.84 -12.60
N ILE A 55 -1.88 -7.09 -12.55
CA ILE A 55 -2.40 -7.81 -13.73
C ILE A 55 -3.68 -7.15 -14.24
N GLN A 56 -4.63 -6.81 -13.35
CA GLN A 56 -5.87 -6.15 -13.78
C GLN A 56 -5.58 -4.78 -14.42
N GLU A 57 -4.69 -3.98 -13.82
CA GLU A 57 -4.29 -2.68 -14.37
C GLU A 57 -3.56 -2.85 -15.71
N THR A 58 -2.66 -3.83 -15.83
CA THR A 58 -1.98 -4.17 -17.08
C THR A 58 -2.95 -4.56 -18.20
N LEU A 59 -3.93 -5.41 -17.90
CA LEU A 59 -4.96 -5.80 -18.88
C LEU A 59 -5.81 -4.60 -19.32
N ALA A 60 -6.13 -3.70 -18.38
CA ALA A 60 -6.85 -2.47 -18.68
C ALA A 60 -6.01 -1.53 -19.55
N LEU A 61 -4.70 -1.39 -19.28
CA LEU A 61 -3.76 -0.61 -20.10
C LEU A 61 -3.70 -1.16 -21.53
N ILE A 62 -3.57 -2.49 -21.69
CA ILE A 62 -3.55 -3.13 -23.01
C ILE A 62 -4.85 -2.84 -23.74
N LYS A 63 -6.01 -3.04 -23.11
CA LYS A 63 -7.32 -2.75 -23.73
C LYS A 63 -7.47 -1.27 -24.11
N PHE A 64 -6.93 -0.37 -23.29
CA PHE A 64 -7.01 1.07 -23.51
C PHE A 64 -6.12 1.51 -24.68
N ALA A 65 -4.87 1.06 -24.71
CA ALA A 65 -3.80 1.61 -25.54
C ALA A 65 -3.49 0.81 -26.80
N SER A 66 -3.66 -0.52 -26.79
CA SER A 66 -3.35 -1.37 -27.94
C SER A 66 -4.40 -1.21 -29.04
N PRO A 67 -4.02 -0.93 -30.30
CA PRO A 67 -4.96 -0.76 -31.40
C PRO A 67 -5.70 -2.07 -31.77
N ASN A 68 -5.06 -3.22 -31.54
CA ASN A 68 -5.58 -4.54 -31.92
C ASN A 68 -5.59 -5.51 -30.73
N TYR A 69 -5.92 -5.02 -29.53
CA TYR A 69 -5.90 -5.83 -28.30
C TYR A 69 -6.70 -7.14 -28.40
N LYS A 70 -7.76 -7.19 -29.21
CA LYS A 70 -8.58 -8.40 -29.47
C LYS A 70 -7.84 -9.51 -30.20
N ASN A 71 -6.78 -9.19 -30.93
CA ASN A 71 -5.98 -10.16 -31.69
C ASN A 71 -4.84 -10.75 -30.86
N LEU A 72 -4.57 -10.20 -29.68
CA LEU A 72 -3.54 -10.70 -28.77
C LEU A 72 -4.01 -11.99 -28.09
N LYS A 73 -3.11 -12.97 -27.98
CA LYS A 73 -3.30 -14.09 -27.07
C LYS A 73 -2.59 -13.77 -25.76
N ILE A 74 -3.33 -13.75 -24.67
CA ILE A 74 -2.83 -13.36 -23.36
C ILE A 74 -3.01 -14.51 -22.37
N TRP A 75 -2.00 -14.76 -21.55
CA TRP A 75 -2.09 -15.64 -20.40
C TRP A 75 -1.62 -14.89 -19.16
N THR A 76 -2.31 -15.06 -18.04
CA THR A 76 -1.98 -14.38 -16.79
C THR A 76 -2.12 -15.30 -15.58
N LEU A 77 -1.41 -14.95 -14.52
CA LEU A 77 -1.80 -15.29 -13.15
C LEU A 77 -2.86 -14.29 -12.65
N ASN A 78 -3.26 -14.38 -11.39
CA ASN A 78 -4.22 -13.47 -10.76
C ASN A 78 -3.49 -12.54 -9.78
N ASP A 79 -4.01 -11.31 -9.64
CA ASP A 79 -3.61 -10.45 -8.52
C ASP A 79 -3.91 -11.16 -7.20
N GLY A 80 -2.94 -11.15 -6.28
CA GLY A 80 -2.96 -11.87 -5.01
C GLY A 80 -2.24 -13.22 -5.02
N ASP A 81 -1.88 -13.77 -6.20
CA ASP A 81 -1.11 -15.02 -6.27
C ASP A 81 0.32 -14.81 -5.74
N PHE A 82 0.83 -15.77 -4.96
CA PHE A 82 2.26 -15.81 -4.61
C PHE A 82 3.07 -16.46 -5.74
N ILE A 83 4.15 -15.79 -6.13
CA ILE A 83 4.94 -16.15 -7.31
C ILE A 83 6.40 -16.47 -6.96
N SER A 84 6.98 -17.38 -7.73
CA SER A 84 8.38 -17.75 -7.62
C SER A 84 9.29 -16.87 -8.49
N PRO A 85 10.60 -16.77 -8.17
CA PRO A 85 11.58 -16.18 -9.07
C PRO A 85 11.52 -16.82 -10.46
N LEU A 86 11.57 -15.97 -11.49
CA LEU A 86 11.56 -16.32 -12.91
C LEU A 86 10.29 -17.04 -13.38
N GLU A 87 9.26 -17.16 -12.53
CA GLU A 87 7.95 -17.65 -12.94
C GLU A 87 7.27 -16.59 -13.82
N PRO A 88 6.84 -16.92 -15.05
CA PRO A 88 6.14 -15.98 -15.89
C PRO A 88 4.74 -15.71 -15.32
N VAL A 89 4.44 -14.43 -15.09
CA VAL A 89 3.16 -13.98 -14.53
C VAL A 89 2.19 -13.48 -15.59
N LEU A 90 2.73 -13.05 -16.72
CA LEU A 90 2.03 -12.58 -17.90
C LEU A 90 2.79 -13.08 -19.13
N ARG A 91 2.05 -13.62 -20.09
CA ARG A 91 2.53 -13.97 -21.42
C ARG A 91 1.63 -13.34 -22.46
N ILE A 92 2.22 -12.67 -23.44
CA ILE A 92 1.49 -12.08 -24.57
C ILE A 92 2.11 -12.59 -25.86
N GLU A 93 1.26 -13.02 -26.79
CA GLU A 93 1.62 -13.40 -28.15
C GLU A 93 0.81 -12.56 -29.14
N GLY A 94 1.50 -11.93 -30.08
CA GLY A 94 0.90 -11.08 -31.12
C GLY A 94 1.96 -10.35 -31.94
N LYS A 95 1.54 -9.41 -32.80
CA LYS A 95 2.48 -8.55 -33.52
C LYS A 95 3.09 -7.54 -32.54
N TYR A 96 4.39 -7.29 -32.62
CA TYR A 96 5.07 -6.40 -31.67
C TYR A 96 4.43 -5.01 -31.59
N LYS A 97 3.98 -4.45 -32.72
CA LYS A 97 3.29 -3.14 -32.77
C LYS A 97 1.99 -3.07 -31.98
N ASP A 98 1.38 -4.21 -31.69
CA ASP A 98 0.11 -4.27 -30.98
C ASP A 98 0.31 -4.23 -29.46
N PHE A 99 1.49 -4.56 -28.92
CA PHE A 99 1.69 -4.60 -27.47
C PHE A 99 3.11 -4.34 -26.97
N GLY A 100 4.16 -4.65 -27.74
CA GLY A 100 5.54 -4.61 -27.28
C GLY A 100 6.01 -3.23 -26.84
N TRP A 101 5.46 -2.16 -27.42
CA TRP A 101 5.75 -0.78 -27.00
C TRP A 101 5.18 -0.41 -25.62
N LEU A 102 4.29 -1.22 -25.05
CA LEU A 102 3.75 -1.06 -23.70
C LEU A 102 4.68 -1.64 -22.62
N GLU A 103 5.74 -2.36 -23.00
CA GLU A 103 6.62 -3.11 -22.09
C GLU A 103 7.06 -2.31 -20.87
N GLY A 104 7.61 -1.10 -21.06
CA GLY A 104 8.08 -0.28 -19.95
C GLY A 104 7.00 0.15 -18.96
N MET A 105 5.75 0.35 -19.42
CA MET A 105 4.62 0.66 -18.54
C MET A 105 4.14 -0.59 -17.80
N ILE A 106 4.09 -1.74 -18.49
CA ILE A 106 3.74 -3.03 -17.86
C ILE A 106 4.75 -3.39 -16.77
N ASP A 107 6.05 -3.23 -17.05
CA ASP A 107 7.12 -3.42 -16.07
C ASP A 107 6.91 -2.52 -14.85
N GLY A 108 6.59 -1.25 -15.07
CA GLY A 108 6.31 -0.27 -14.02
C GLY A 108 5.13 -0.66 -13.13
N ILE A 109 3.99 -0.98 -13.73
CA ILE A 109 2.75 -1.39 -13.04
C ILE A 109 3.02 -2.63 -12.18
N LEU A 110 3.51 -3.72 -12.78
CA LEU A 110 3.76 -4.96 -12.06
C LEU A 110 4.80 -4.78 -10.95
N SER A 111 5.83 -3.96 -11.19
CA SER A 111 6.84 -3.66 -10.18
C SER A 111 6.28 -2.88 -9.01
N ARG A 112 5.51 -1.80 -9.26
CA ARG A 112 4.94 -0.97 -8.20
C ARG A 112 3.94 -1.77 -7.38
N ASP A 113 2.94 -2.32 -8.03
CA ASP A 113 1.79 -2.92 -7.36
C ASP A 113 2.21 -4.15 -6.57
N SER A 114 3.05 -5.02 -7.16
CA SER A 114 3.56 -6.19 -6.44
C SER A 114 4.49 -5.80 -5.27
N SER A 115 5.15 -4.64 -5.33
CA SER A 115 5.94 -4.14 -4.19
C SER A 115 5.02 -3.72 -3.04
N ILE A 116 4.00 -2.92 -3.35
CA ILE A 116 3.03 -2.42 -2.37
C ILE A 116 2.25 -3.57 -1.73
N SER A 117 1.71 -4.48 -2.54
CA SER A 117 0.94 -5.63 -2.05
C SER A 117 1.78 -6.54 -1.17
N THR A 118 3.04 -6.83 -1.56
CA THR A 118 3.95 -7.65 -0.75
C THR A 118 4.27 -6.99 0.58
N ASN A 119 4.61 -5.69 0.58
CA ASN A 119 4.92 -4.97 1.82
C ASN A 119 3.71 -4.91 2.75
N PHE A 120 2.52 -4.62 2.21
CA PHE A 120 1.30 -4.57 3.01
C PHE A 120 0.91 -5.94 3.55
N TYR A 121 1.11 -7.01 2.77
CA TYR A 121 0.88 -8.37 3.24
C TYR A 121 1.77 -8.71 4.44
N GLU A 122 3.07 -8.41 4.38
CA GLU A 122 3.99 -8.63 5.52
C GLU A 122 3.56 -7.84 6.77
N ILE A 123 3.12 -6.59 6.59
CA ILE A 123 2.58 -5.74 7.66
C ILE A 123 1.32 -6.35 8.28
N ASN A 124 0.38 -6.81 7.45
CA ASN A 124 -0.86 -7.47 7.90
C ASN A 124 -0.56 -8.76 8.69
N GLN A 125 0.39 -9.57 8.21
CA GLN A 125 0.81 -10.78 8.91
C GLN A 125 1.43 -10.46 10.28
N ALA A 126 2.29 -9.43 10.34
CA ALA A 126 2.89 -8.98 11.59
C ALA A 126 1.85 -8.47 12.59
N ALA A 127 0.78 -7.82 12.12
CA ALA A 127 -0.28 -7.25 12.96
C ALA A 127 -1.19 -8.29 13.63
N ASN A 128 -1.04 -9.58 13.33
CA ASN A 128 -1.72 -10.68 14.02
C ASN A 128 -3.25 -10.49 14.12
N ASN A 129 -3.91 -10.20 12.99
CA ASN A 129 -5.35 -9.90 12.86
C ASN A 129 -5.83 -8.57 13.46
N LYS A 130 -4.94 -7.75 14.04
CA LYS A 130 -5.29 -6.38 14.41
C LYS A 130 -5.42 -5.49 13.19
N THR A 131 -6.12 -4.37 13.37
CA THR A 131 -6.41 -3.46 12.27
C THR A 131 -5.15 -2.71 11.84
N VAL A 132 -4.88 -2.69 10.54
CA VAL A 132 -3.86 -1.84 9.92
C VAL A 132 -4.56 -0.76 9.08
N LEU A 133 -4.29 0.50 9.39
CA LEU A 133 -4.76 1.67 8.67
C LEU A 133 -3.68 2.09 7.65
N ASN A 134 -4.03 2.07 6.36
CA ASN A 134 -3.16 2.50 5.27
C ASN A 134 -3.06 4.03 5.26
N MET A 135 -1.90 4.55 5.68
CA MET A 135 -1.52 5.97 5.71
C MET A 135 -0.43 6.29 4.66
N ASN A 136 -0.45 5.59 3.52
CA ASN A 136 0.51 5.80 2.42
C ASN A 136 0.18 7.06 1.56
N ASP A 137 -0.91 7.77 1.85
CA ASP A 137 -1.40 8.95 1.09
C ASP A 137 -0.34 10.02 0.83
N ARG A 138 0.65 10.10 1.72
CA ARG A 138 1.71 11.12 1.75
C ARG A 138 3.13 10.58 1.60
N ALA A 139 3.30 9.27 1.46
CA ALA A 139 4.64 8.66 1.39
C ALA A 139 5.18 8.57 -0.05
N ASP A 140 4.38 8.92 -1.05
CA ASP A 140 4.77 9.02 -2.45
C ASP A 140 3.96 10.10 -3.19
N LEU A 141 4.19 10.27 -4.48
CA LEU A 141 3.43 11.17 -5.33
C LEU A 141 1.93 10.83 -5.27
N TYR A 142 1.10 11.86 -5.06
CA TYR A 142 -0.36 11.70 -4.92
C TYR A 142 -1.03 10.93 -6.06
N LYS A 143 -0.44 10.94 -7.27
CA LYS A 143 -0.93 10.21 -8.45
C LYS A 143 -0.83 8.68 -8.31
N ASN A 144 -0.08 8.19 -7.34
CA ASN A 144 0.04 6.76 -7.08
C ASN A 144 -1.04 6.24 -6.13
N GLN A 145 -1.83 7.12 -5.49
CA GLN A 145 -2.76 6.71 -4.44
C GLN A 145 -3.78 5.67 -4.91
N GLN A 146 -4.32 5.80 -6.13
CA GLN A 146 -5.28 4.82 -6.67
C GLN A 146 -4.68 3.42 -6.80
N SER A 147 -3.51 3.32 -7.45
CA SER A 147 -2.86 2.05 -7.73
C SER A 147 -2.26 1.43 -6.46
N ASP A 148 -1.60 2.23 -5.61
CA ASP A 148 -1.12 1.79 -4.30
C ASP A 148 -2.27 1.31 -3.39
N GLY A 149 -3.40 2.01 -3.44
CA GLY A 149 -4.60 1.65 -2.72
C GLY A 149 -5.16 0.31 -3.18
N TYR A 150 -5.25 0.09 -4.49
CA TYR A 150 -5.63 -1.19 -5.08
C TYR A 150 -4.68 -2.32 -4.68
N ALA A 151 -3.37 -2.11 -4.76
CA ALA A 151 -2.38 -3.10 -4.36
C ALA A 151 -2.47 -3.48 -2.87
N ALA A 152 -2.68 -2.49 -1.99
CA ALA A 152 -2.92 -2.75 -0.56
C ALA A 152 -4.25 -3.49 -0.32
N TYR A 153 -5.31 -3.16 -1.07
CA TYR A 153 -6.59 -3.89 -1.03
C TYR A 153 -6.42 -5.36 -1.40
N ILE A 154 -5.67 -5.66 -2.47
CA ILE A 154 -5.34 -7.04 -2.86
C ILE A 154 -4.58 -7.78 -1.75
N ALA A 155 -3.73 -7.08 -0.99
CA ALA A 155 -3.03 -7.63 0.18
C ALA A 155 -3.90 -7.75 1.46
N GLY A 156 -5.20 -7.45 1.36
CA GLY A 156 -6.16 -7.59 2.46
C GLY A 156 -6.35 -6.33 3.31
N CYS A 157 -5.88 -5.16 2.86
CA CYS A 157 -6.19 -3.89 3.53
C CYS A 157 -7.69 -3.59 3.49
N LYS A 158 -8.24 -3.16 4.63
CA LYS A 158 -9.65 -2.73 4.74
C LYS A 158 -9.84 -1.27 5.09
N PHE A 159 -8.81 -0.60 5.60
CA PHE A 159 -8.93 0.74 6.15
C PHE A 159 -7.96 1.69 5.46
N PHE A 160 -8.50 2.70 4.81
CA PHE A 160 -7.78 3.69 4.01
C PHE A 160 -8.09 5.10 4.53
N VAL A 161 -7.23 6.07 4.20
CA VAL A 161 -7.36 7.45 4.67
C VAL A 161 -7.74 8.47 3.58
N SER A 162 -7.81 8.07 2.31
CA SER A 162 -8.24 8.94 1.20
C SER A 162 -9.21 8.24 0.25
N ASP A 163 -10.08 9.04 -0.39
CA ASP A 163 -11.00 8.55 -1.43
C ASP A 163 -10.26 8.02 -2.66
N ALA A 164 -9.14 8.65 -3.03
CA ALA A 164 -8.30 8.19 -4.14
C ALA A 164 -7.81 6.75 -3.92
N SER A 165 -7.41 6.40 -2.69
CA SER A 165 -6.91 5.04 -2.39
C SER A 165 -7.97 3.94 -2.49
N ILE A 166 -9.26 4.28 -2.56
CA ILE A 166 -10.33 3.28 -2.76
C ILE A 166 -10.96 3.32 -4.14
N GLU A 167 -10.52 4.22 -5.02
CA GLU A 167 -11.21 4.56 -6.26
C GLU A 167 -11.48 3.34 -7.17
N TYR A 168 -10.50 2.45 -7.32
CA TYR A 168 -10.58 1.28 -8.19
C TYR A 168 -11.46 0.14 -7.66
N PHE A 169 -11.80 0.15 -6.37
CA PHE A 169 -12.63 -0.86 -5.71
C PHE A 169 -13.75 -0.24 -4.86
N LYS A 170 -14.12 1.01 -5.14
CA LYS A 170 -15.16 1.77 -4.42
C LYS A 170 -16.54 1.11 -4.39
N ASP A 171 -16.79 0.19 -5.32
CA ASP A 171 -18.04 -0.58 -5.39
C ASP A 171 -18.08 -1.75 -4.39
N ASP A 172 -16.94 -2.11 -3.78
CA ASP A 172 -16.87 -3.10 -2.69
C ASP A 172 -17.39 -2.48 -1.38
N LYS A 173 -18.67 -2.73 -1.10
CA LYS A 173 -19.36 -2.25 0.10
C LYS A 173 -18.85 -2.87 1.40
N THR A 174 -17.95 -3.85 1.35
CA THR A 174 -17.32 -4.41 2.56
C THR A 174 -16.18 -3.53 3.07
N ILE A 175 -15.70 -2.59 2.25
CA ILE A 175 -14.68 -1.61 2.62
C ILE A 175 -15.37 -0.37 3.22
N PRO A 176 -15.06 0.00 4.48
CA PRO A 176 -15.50 1.24 5.08
C PRO A 176 -15.04 2.45 4.26
N ARG A 177 -15.81 3.55 4.31
CA ARG A 177 -15.36 4.81 3.73
C ARG A 177 -14.04 5.25 4.40
N PRO A 178 -13.17 5.96 3.66
CA PRO A 178 -11.93 6.45 4.23
C PRO A 178 -12.19 7.31 5.46
N SER A 179 -11.43 7.07 6.51
CA SER A 179 -11.59 7.77 7.78
C SER A 179 -10.21 8.11 8.33
N GLY A 180 -9.99 9.40 8.59
CA GLY A 180 -8.80 9.90 9.27
C GLY A 180 -9.09 10.30 10.71
N THR A 181 -8.03 10.52 11.48
CA THR A 181 -8.11 11.20 12.78
C THR A 181 -8.03 12.72 12.58
N MET A 182 -7.94 13.49 13.67
CA MET A 182 -7.46 14.87 13.60
C MET A 182 -5.93 14.91 13.33
N PRO A 183 -5.42 15.88 12.53
CA PRO A 183 -3.99 16.15 12.39
C PRO A 183 -3.49 17.11 13.49
N HIS A 184 -2.17 17.16 13.74
CA HIS A 184 -1.56 18.13 14.67
C HIS A 184 -1.91 19.59 14.33
N ALA A 185 -2.11 19.92 13.05
CA ALA A 185 -2.51 21.26 12.60
C ALA A 185 -3.87 21.70 13.19
N LEU A 186 -4.78 20.77 13.47
CA LEU A 186 -6.04 21.09 14.16
C LEU A 186 -5.73 21.53 15.58
N ILE A 187 -4.99 20.74 16.35
CA ILE A 187 -4.61 21.07 17.73
C ILE A 187 -3.83 22.39 17.81
N GLN A 188 -2.94 22.63 16.84
CA GLN A 188 -2.24 23.91 16.70
C GLN A 188 -3.19 25.09 16.52
N SER A 189 -4.30 24.92 15.80
CA SER A 189 -5.31 25.97 15.58
C SER A 189 -6.15 26.27 16.82
N PHE A 190 -6.05 25.42 17.86
CA PHE A 190 -6.63 25.62 19.19
C PHE A 190 -5.51 25.90 20.21
N ASP A 191 -4.43 26.57 19.79
CA ASP A 191 -3.32 27.01 20.64
C ASP A 191 -2.64 25.86 21.43
N GLY A 192 -2.61 24.66 20.85
CA GLY A 192 -2.04 23.48 21.49
C GLY A 192 -2.98 22.77 22.47
N ASN A 193 -4.23 23.20 22.58
CA ASN A 193 -5.23 22.58 23.44
C ASN A 193 -5.89 21.37 22.75
N THR A 194 -5.42 20.18 23.12
CA THR A 194 -5.92 18.91 22.59
C THR A 194 -7.38 18.65 22.92
N LEU A 195 -7.85 19.02 24.12
CA LEU A 195 -9.25 18.83 24.51
C LEU A 195 -10.19 19.71 23.70
N GLU A 196 -9.91 21.01 23.58
CA GLU A 196 -10.74 21.95 22.81
C GLU A 196 -10.80 21.58 21.33
N ALA A 197 -9.68 21.17 20.74
CA ALA A 197 -9.64 20.65 19.38
C ALA A 197 -10.52 19.39 19.22
N THR A 198 -10.52 18.50 20.21
CA THR A 198 -11.35 17.28 20.21
C THR A 198 -12.83 17.61 20.37
N ILE A 199 -13.20 18.58 21.22
CA ILE A 199 -14.56 19.10 21.38
C ILE A 199 -15.06 19.68 20.06
N ALA A 200 -14.25 20.50 19.40
CA ALA A 200 -14.59 21.06 18.10
C ALA A 200 -14.80 19.96 17.05
N PHE A 201 -13.92 18.95 17.00
CA PHE A 201 -14.06 17.81 16.08
C PHE A 201 -15.37 17.05 16.32
N ALA A 202 -15.66 16.69 17.58
CA ALA A 202 -16.87 15.96 17.95
C ALA A 202 -18.16 16.74 17.61
N LYS A 203 -18.12 18.07 17.71
CA LYS A 203 -19.25 18.96 17.37
C LYS A 203 -19.51 19.01 15.86
N VAL A 204 -18.46 19.06 15.05
CA VAL A 204 -18.58 19.16 13.58
C VAL A 204 -18.85 17.79 12.95
N PHE A 205 -18.29 16.72 13.50
CA PHE A 205 -18.41 15.34 12.98
C PHE A 205 -19.03 14.38 14.01
N PRO A 206 -20.27 14.60 14.44
CA PRO A 206 -20.89 13.84 15.54
C PRO A 206 -21.17 12.36 15.22
N GLN A 207 -21.09 11.97 13.95
CA GLN A 207 -21.33 10.60 13.48
C GLN A 207 -20.04 9.81 13.22
N THR A 208 -18.87 10.46 13.36
CA THR A 208 -17.57 9.83 13.17
C THR A 208 -17.07 9.28 14.51
N ASN A 209 -16.43 8.10 14.48
CA ASN A 209 -15.72 7.59 15.65
C ASN A 209 -14.70 8.61 16.14
N LEU A 210 -14.86 9.08 17.38
CA LEU A 210 -14.02 10.14 17.93
C LEU A 210 -12.62 9.61 18.27
N VAL A 211 -11.61 10.07 17.53
CA VAL A 211 -10.21 9.76 17.78
C VAL A 211 -9.43 11.02 18.07
N SER A 212 -8.80 11.10 19.25
CA SER A 212 -7.93 12.21 19.64
C SER A 212 -6.46 11.88 19.42
N LEU A 213 -5.70 12.82 18.86
CA LEU A 213 -4.25 12.76 18.78
C LEU A 213 -3.68 13.36 20.08
N VAL A 214 -2.86 12.61 20.82
CA VAL A 214 -2.52 12.98 22.21
C VAL A 214 -1.03 13.20 22.46
N ASP A 215 -0.22 13.32 21.41
CA ASP A 215 1.23 13.56 21.53
C ASP A 215 1.65 15.03 21.33
N TYR A 216 0.72 15.95 21.07
CA TYR A 216 1.04 17.34 20.70
C TYR A 216 1.94 18.06 21.71
N ASN A 217 1.62 17.99 23.00
CA ASN A 217 2.41 18.62 24.07
C ASN A 217 3.49 17.69 24.68
N ASN A 218 3.83 16.59 24.02
CA ASN A 218 4.80 15.57 24.48
C ASN A 218 4.49 14.96 25.87
N ASP A 219 3.24 14.99 26.31
CA ASP A 219 2.78 14.32 27.53
C ASP A 219 1.51 13.52 27.19
N CYS A 220 1.71 12.32 26.65
CA CYS A 220 0.61 11.51 26.14
C CYS A 220 -0.36 11.06 27.23
N VAL A 221 0.15 10.72 28.43
CA VAL A 221 -0.72 10.28 29.53
C VAL A 221 -1.64 11.41 29.97
N THR A 222 -1.11 12.62 30.19
CA THR A 222 -1.92 13.75 30.65
C THR A 222 -3.01 14.10 29.62
N GLN A 223 -2.63 14.22 28.33
CA GLN A 223 -3.58 14.56 27.27
C GLN A 223 -4.61 13.45 27.04
N ALA A 224 -4.21 12.17 27.10
CA ALA A 224 -5.14 11.06 26.97
C ALA A 224 -6.18 11.04 28.10
N LEU A 225 -5.75 11.26 29.35
CA LEU A 225 -6.65 11.30 30.51
C LEU A 225 -7.60 12.50 30.45
N GLU A 226 -7.11 13.68 30.07
CA GLU A 226 -7.94 14.89 29.95
C GLU A 226 -9.10 14.66 28.95
N VAL A 227 -8.78 14.14 27.76
CA VAL A 227 -9.78 13.84 26.73
C VAL A 227 -10.70 12.70 27.18
N ALA A 228 -10.16 11.61 27.72
CA ALA A 228 -10.95 10.46 28.16
C ALA A 228 -11.93 10.85 29.29
N ASN A 229 -11.49 11.64 30.27
CA ASN A 229 -12.34 12.10 31.37
C ASN A 229 -13.49 13.00 30.87
N HIS A 230 -13.28 13.78 29.81
CA HIS A 230 -14.33 14.62 29.24
C HIS A 230 -15.37 13.83 28.45
N PHE A 231 -14.92 12.90 27.60
CA PHE A 231 -15.82 12.20 26.66
C PHE A 231 -16.35 10.85 27.16
N GLY A 232 -15.66 10.22 28.11
CA GLY A 232 -15.98 8.89 28.62
C GLY A 232 -16.17 7.88 27.47
N GLU A 233 -17.29 7.16 27.50
CA GLU A 233 -17.64 6.14 26.50
C GLU A 233 -17.73 6.65 25.05
N LYS A 234 -17.87 7.97 24.84
CA LYS A 234 -17.91 8.56 23.49
C LYS A 234 -16.53 8.59 22.81
N LEU A 235 -15.44 8.52 23.57
CA LEU A 235 -14.10 8.48 23.01
C LEU A 235 -13.81 7.08 22.46
N TYR A 236 -13.72 6.96 21.14
CA TYR A 236 -13.46 5.67 20.50
C TYR A 236 -12.01 5.24 20.67
N ALA A 237 -11.06 6.15 20.43
CA ALA A 237 -9.63 5.85 20.54
C ALA A 237 -8.78 7.09 20.83
N ILE A 238 -7.57 6.86 21.31
CA ILE A 238 -6.47 7.83 21.27
C ILE A 238 -5.41 7.37 20.28
N ARG A 239 -4.73 8.32 19.64
CA ARG A 239 -3.63 8.08 18.71
C ARG A 239 -2.33 8.63 19.28
N LEU A 240 -1.31 7.76 19.32
CA LEU A 240 0.06 8.08 19.67
C LEU A 240 0.89 8.21 18.39
N ASP A 241 1.46 9.40 18.16
CA ASP A 241 2.29 9.71 16.99
C ASP A 241 3.62 10.39 17.35
N THR A 242 4.07 10.21 18.60
CA THR A 242 5.30 10.82 19.16
C THR A 242 6.49 10.70 18.20
N ALA A 243 7.13 11.82 17.93
CA ALA A 243 8.26 11.91 17.00
C ALA A 243 9.42 10.98 17.41
N GLY A 244 10.03 10.31 16.43
CA GLY A 244 11.05 9.29 16.66
C GLY A 244 12.35 9.76 17.33
N ASN A 245 12.56 11.07 17.44
CA ASN A 245 13.72 11.69 18.10
C ASN A 245 13.40 12.25 19.50
N LEU A 246 12.17 12.04 19.99
CA LEU A 246 11.67 12.61 21.24
C LEU A 246 11.40 11.50 22.26
N ILE A 247 11.67 11.77 23.54
CA ILE A 247 11.20 10.95 24.66
C ILE A 247 9.98 11.68 25.23
N ASP A 248 8.86 10.97 25.36
CA ASP A 248 7.65 11.52 25.99
C ASP A 248 7.91 11.89 27.45
N GLU A 249 7.36 13.03 27.90
CA GLU A 249 7.55 13.55 29.26
C GLU A 249 7.12 12.55 30.33
N THR A 250 6.09 11.73 30.07
CA THR A 250 5.67 10.64 30.97
C THR A 250 6.83 9.67 31.23
N LEU A 251 7.54 9.30 30.17
CA LEU A 251 8.67 8.38 30.27
C LEU A 251 9.89 9.08 30.86
N ALA A 252 10.15 10.32 30.48
CA ALA A 252 11.27 11.10 31.01
C ALA A 252 11.19 11.26 32.54
N LYS A 253 10.01 11.57 33.07
CA LYS A 253 9.75 11.68 34.53
C LYS A 253 9.92 10.36 35.29
N LYS A 254 9.80 9.22 34.60
CA LYS A 254 9.89 7.87 35.18
C LYS A 254 11.12 7.10 34.70
N LYS A 255 12.13 7.79 34.16
CA LYS A 255 13.28 7.17 33.47
C LYS A 255 13.96 6.06 34.30
N ASP A 256 14.10 6.28 35.61
CA ASP A 256 14.75 5.34 36.54
C ASP A 256 13.95 4.05 36.79
N GLN A 257 12.71 3.97 36.31
CA GLN A 257 11.85 2.79 36.41
C GLN A 257 11.98 1.84 35.22
N PHE A 258 12.72 2.24 34.17
CA PHE A 258 12.93 1.45 32.97
C PHE A 258 14.33 0.82 32.93
N PRO A 259 14.53 -0.29 32.18
CA PRO A 259 15.85 -0.85 31.96
C PRO A 259 16.84 0.19 31.42
N ILE A 260 18.11 0.09 31.82
CA ILE A 260 19.14 1.09 31.47
C ILE A 260 19.41 1.19 29.97
N ASP A 261 19.16 0.11 29.24
CA ASP A 261 19.29 -0.04 27.79
C ASP A 261 17.97 0.13 27.04
N ALA A 262 16.89 0.53 27.72
CA ALA A 262 15.58 0.74 27.11
C ALA A 262 15.61 1.90 26.11
N ASN A 263 15.14 1.64 24.89
CA ASN A 263 14.86 2.70 23.92
C ASN A 263 13.49 3.36 24.23
N LEU A 264 13.55 4.60 24.73
CA LEU A 264 12.38 5.40 25.11
C LEU A 264 11.95 6.43 24.04
N TYR A 265 12.57 6.40 22.86
CA TYR A 265 12.30 7.38 21.80
C TYR A 265 11.09 7.02 20.94
N GLY A 266 10.34 8.03 20.53
CA GLY A 266 9.13 7.93 19.71
C GLY A 266 8.06 7.07 20.36
N VAL A 267 7.12 6.59 19.53
CA VAL A 267 6.12 5.63 19.98
C VAL A 267 6.80 4.27 20.21
N ASN A 268 6.95 3.90 21.48
CA ASN A 268 7.61 2.68 21.94
C ASN A 268 6.73 1.90 22.92
N GLN A 269 7.11 0.66 23.23
CA GLN A 269 6.33 -0.23 24.09
C GLN A 269 6.05 0.33 25.49
N PHE A 270 6.98 1.11 26.07
CA PHE A 270 6.84 1.67 27.41
C PHE A 270 5.80 2.79 27.42
N LEU A 271 5.83 3.68 26.41
CA LEU A 271 4.83 4.74 26.27
C LEU A 271 3.42 4.17 26.16
N VAL A 272 3.23 3.17 25.30
CA VAL A 272 1.90 2.55 25.10
C VAL A 272 1.40 1.90 26.38
N LYS A 273 2.27 1.19 27.12
CA LYS A 273 1.91 0.57 28.41
C LYS A 273 1.53 1.60 29.46
N GLU A 274 2.29 2.70 29.56
CA GLU A 274 1.98 3.79 30.51
C GLU A 274 0.63 4.45 30.20
N VAL A 275 0.35 4.73 28.93
CA VAL A 275 -0.94 5.29 28.49
C VAL A 275 -2.08 4.33 28.80
N ARG A 276 -1.93 3.04 28.47
CA ARG A 276 -2.95 2.02 28.77
C ARG A 276 -3.22 1.92 30.27
N ASN A 277 -2.17 1.81 31.08
CA ASN A 277 -2.27 1.71 32.53
C ASN A 277 -2.99 2.91 33.13
N ALA A 278 -2.66 4.13 32.67
CA ALA A 278 -3.29 5.35 33.15
C ALA A 278 -4.79 5.39 32.80
N LEU A 279 -5.14 5.08 31.55
CA LEU A 279 -6.55 5.01 31.13
C LEU A 279 -7.32 3.96 31.93
N ASP A 280 -6.75 2.79 32.18
CA ASP A 280 -7.41 1.72 32.93
C ASP A 280 -7.63 2.08 34.40
N GLN A 281 -6.64 2.72 35.04
CA GLN A 281 -6.77 3.23 36.42
C GLN A 281 -7.84 4.32 36.54
N ALA A 282 -8.04 5.11 35.49
CA ALA A 282 -9.09 6.12 35.40
C ALA A 282 -10.46 5.57 34.96
N GLY A 283 -10.58 4.26 34.69
CA GLY A 283 -11.85 3.62 34.31
C GLY A 283 -12.21 3.68 32.82
N HIS A 284 -11.23 3.93 31.94
CA HIS A 284 -11.42 4.09 30.48
C HIS A 284 -10.91 2.88 29.68
N GLN A 285 -11.20 1.65 30.13
CA GLN A 285 -10.73 0.41 29.48
C GLN A 285 -11.28 0.22 28.06
N ASN A 286 -12.39 0.88 27.72
CA ASN A 286 -13.02 0.83 26.41
C ASN A 286 -12.28 1.65 25.33
N VAL A 287 -11.47 2.64 25.73
CA VAL A 287 -10.78 3.55 24.79
C VAL A 287 -9.68 2.77 24.06
N LYS A 288 -9.74 2.68 22.74
CA LYS A 288 -8.73 1.98 21.94
C LYS A 288 -7.42 2.77 21.81
N ILE A 289 -6.31 2.09 21.55
CA ILE A 289 -5.02 2.72 21.27
C ILE A 289 -4.62 2.50 19.81
N ILE A 290 -4.45 3.62 19.10
CA ILE A 290 -3.85 3.68 17.77
C ILE A 290 -2.40 4.12 17.90
N VAL A 291 -1.48 3.42 17.24
CA VAL A 291 -0.08 3.84 17.14
C VAL A 291 0.30 4.11 15.69
N SER A 292 1.10 5.14 15.46
CA SER A 292 1.69 5.45 14.17
C SER A 292 3.12 5.96 14.35
N SER A 293 3.71 6.59 13.32
CA SER A 293 5.10 7.05 13.29
C SER A 293 6.13 5.90 13.25
N GLY A 294 6.63 5.60 12.04
CA GLY A 294 7.74 4.67 11.84
C GLY A 294 7.44 3.20 12.13
N PHE A 295 6.18 2.78 12.11
CA PHE A 295 5.82 1.36 12.17
C PHE A 295 6.05 0.69 10.82
N ASP A 296 6.69 -0.48 10.87
CA ASP A 296 6.84 -1.43 9.79
C ASP A 296 6.54 -2.85 10.32
N ALA A 297 6.63 -3.86 9.45
CA ALA A 297 6.32 -5.24 9.85
C ALA A 297 7.17 -5.72 11.04
N HIS A 298 8.45 -5.32 11.13
CA HIS A 298 9.34 -5.73 12.21
C HIS A 298 8.90 -5.12 13.55
N LYS A 299 8.71 -3.80 13.60
CA LYS A 299 8.28 -3.11 14.81
C LYS A 299 6.90 -3.58 15.28
N ILE A 300 5.98 -3.85 14.35
CA ILE A 300 4.67 -4.43 14.67
C ILE A 300 4.83 -5.83 15.27
N GLU A 301 5.66 -6.68 14.66
CA GLU A 301 5.89 -8.04 15.17
C GLU A 301 6.48 -8.04 16.59
N GLU A 302 7.41 -7.12 16.88
CA GLU A 302 7.93 -6.93 18.25
C GLU A 302 6.84 -6.52 19.24
N PHE A 303 5.94 -5.61 18.85
CA PHE A 303 4.82 -5.18 19.67
C PHE A 303 3.81 -6.31 19.92
N GLU A 304 3.49 -7.10 18.90
CA GLU A 304 2.59 -8.24 19.04
C GLU A 304 3.22 -9.34 19.91
N LYS A 305 4.50 -9.67 19.71
CA LYS A 305 5.23 -10.64 20.55
C LYS A 305 5.28 -10.24 22.01
N ALA A 306 5.48 -8.94 22.27
CA ALA A 306 5.50 -8.38 23.63
C ALA A 306 4.10 -8.09 24.19
N GLN A 307 3.04 -8.45 23.46
CA GLN A 307 1.63 -8.25 23.83
C GLN A 307 1.34 -6.79 24.24
N ILE A 308 1.89 -5.84 23.49
CA ILE A 308 1.68 -4.41 23.75
C ILE A 308 0.20 -4.08 23.46
N PRO A 309 -0.47 -3.31 24.34
CA PRO A 309 -1.91 -3.02 24.23
C PRO A 309 -2.21 -1.98 23.15
N VAL A 310 -1.93 -2.35 21.91
CA VAL A 310 -2.31 -1.62 20.69
C VAL A 310 -3.51 -2.29 20.06
N ASP A 311 -4.48 -1.50 19.59
CA ASP A 311 -5.65 -1.98 18.84
C ASP A 311 -5.48 -1.80 17.33
N ILE A 312 -4.84 -0.71 16.91
CA ILE A 312 -4.75 -0.28 15.51
C ILE A 312 -3.35 0.25 15.19
N TYR A 313 -2.77 -0.22 14.09
CA TYR A 313 -1.50 0.26 13.57
C TYR A 313 -1.73 1.19 12.35
N GLY A 314 -1.26 2.43 12.43
CA GLY A 314 -1.20 3.34 11.28
C GLY A 314 0.16 3.21 10.58
N VAL A 315 0.14 2.79 9.31
CA VAL A 315 1.36 2.50 8.55
C VAL A 315 1.38 3.28 7.24
N GLY A 316 2.45 4.05 7.02
CA GLY A 316 2.65 4.86 5.81
C GLY A 316 3.88 4.42 5.03
N GLU A 317 5.00 5.11 5.23
CA GLU A 317 6.27 4.93 4.49
C GLU A 317 6.70 3.47 4.31
N ALA A 318 6.52 2.61 5.32
CA ALA A 318 6.91 1.20 5.24
C ALA A 318 6.26 0.43 4.07
N ILE A 319 5.08 0.87 3.62
CA ILE A 319 4.34 0.27 2.50
C ILE A 319 5.12 0.44 1.17
N THR A 320 5.92 1.50 1.02
CA THR A 320 6.66 1.80 -0.22
C THR A 320 8.16 1.44 -0.15
N LYS A 321 8.66 0.97 1.01
CA LYS A 321 10.10 0.77 1.26
C LYS A 321 10.74 -0.31 0.40
N LYS A 322 10.20 -1.54 0.39
CA LYS A 322 10.81 -2.62 -0.38
C LYS A 322 10.26 -2.61 -1.80
N ARG A 323 11.14 -2.79 -2.78
CA ARG A 323 10.77 -2.83 -4.20
C ARG A 323 11.10 -4.19 -4.82
N THR A 324 10.23 -4.65 -5.70
CA THR A 324 10.43 -5.75 -6.63
C THR A 324 10.36 -5.22 -8.04
N SER A 325 11.25 -5.69 -8.90
CA SER A 325 11.30 -5.28 -10.31
C SER A 325 10.90 -6.42 -11.22
N PHE A 326 9.94 -6.15 -12.09
CA PHE A 326 9.58 -6.99 -13.21
C PHE A 326 10.34 -6.58 -14.46
N THR A 327 10.44 -7.51 -15.41
CA THR A 327 10.92 -7.24 -16.77
C THR A 327 10.08 -8.06 -17.73
N GLY A 328 9.79 -7.50 -18.89
CA GLY A 328 9.36 -8.24 -20.07
C GLY A 328 10.58 -8.70 -20.87
N ASP A 329 10.54 -9.91 -21.41
CA ASP A 329 11.54 -10.36 -22.39
C ASP A 329 10.83 -11.15 -23.50
N ALA A 330 11.24 -10.92 -24.76
CA ALA A 330 10.85 -11.74 -25.90
C ALA A 330 11.54 -13.11 -25.81
N VAL A 331 10.76 -14.17 -26.04
CA VAL A 331 11.21 -15.56 -25.86
C VAL A 331 10.94 -16.46 -27.06
N LEU A 332 9.95 -16.12 -27.90
CA LEU A 332 9.66 -16.82 -29.14
C LEU A 332 9.41 -15.82 -30.28
N ILE A 333 9.76 -16.22 -31.50
CA ILE A 333 9.38 -15.59 -32.77
C ILE A 333 8.70 -16.64 -33.63
N ASP A 334 7.47 -16.36 -34.07
CA ASP A 334 6.66 -17.27 -34.92
C ASP A 334 6.59 -18.71 -34.36
N GLY A 335 6.55 -18.83 -33.02
CA GLY A 335 6.53 -20.10 -32.30
C GLY A 335 7.88 -20.80 -32.14
N VAL A 336 8.95 -20.25 -32.71
CA VAL A 336 10.33 -20.77 -32.61
C VAL A 336 11.06 -20.06 -31.45
N LYS A 337 11.87 -20.82 -30.69
CA LYS A 337 12.66 -20.26 -29.59
C LYS A 337 13.70 -19.27 -30.12
N GLU A 338 13.59 -18.02 -29.69
CA GLU A 338 14.51 -16.94 -30.00
C GLU A 338 14.45 -15.94 -28.84
N ALA A 339 15.51 -15.89 -28.04
CA ALA A 339 15.56 -15.11 -26.82
C ALA A 339 16.98 -14.58 -26.61
N LYS A 340 17.11 -13.43 -25.95
CA LYS A 340 18.44 -12.91 -25.57
C LYS A 340 19.16 -13.90 -24.64
N VAL A 341 20.49 -13.91 -24.68
CA VAL A 341 21.31 -14.77 -23.80
C VAL A 341 20.90 -14.59 -22.33
N GLY A 342 20.71 -15.73 -21.64
CA GLY A 342 20.22 -15.75 -20.26
C GLY A 342 18.70 -15.69 -20.12
N ARG A 343 17.95 -15.68 -21.23
CA ARG A 343 16.50 -15.85 -21.28
C ARG A 343 16.13 -17.08 -22.08
N THR A 344 15.00 -17.66 -21.70
CA THR A 344 14.38 -18.78 -22.40
C THR A 344 12.88 -18.71 -22.16
N TYR A 345 12.11 -19.31 -23.05
CA TYR A 345 10.70 -19.54 -22.79
C TYR A 345 10.55 -20.39 -21.52
N ALA A 346 9.83 -19.85 -20.54
CA ALA A 346 9.48 -20.55 -19.31
C ALA A 346 8.02 -21.00 -19.39
N ASP A 347 7.75 -22.28 -19.18
CA ASP A 347 6.37 -22.74 -19.06
C ASP A 347 5.88 -22.57 -17.62
N SER A 348 4.61 -22.22 -17.44
CA SER A 348 3.96 -22.21 -16.12
C SER A 348 2.56 -22.78 -16.24
N GLN A 349 2.31 -23.85 -15.49
CA GLN A 349 0.99 -24.50 -15.43
C GLN A 349 -0.05 -23.63 -14.73
N LYS A 350 0.37 -22.58 -14.01
CA LYS A 350 -0.54 -21.65 -13.34
C LYS A 350 -1.12 -20.60 -14.29
N LEU A 351 -0.45 -20.32 -15.41
CA LEU A 351 -0.90 -19.34 -16.40
C LEU A 351 -2.22 -19.78 -17.05
N LYS A 352 -3.23 -18.90 -16.99
CA LYS A 352 -4.55 -19.14 -17.58
C LYS A 352 -4.76 -18.21 -18.77
N ILE A 353 -5.40 -18.72 -19.82
CA ILE A 353 -5.78 -17.91 -20.99
C ILE A 353 -6.75 -16.81 -20.52
N TYR A 354 -6.46 -15.57 -20.91
CA TYR A 354 -7.34 -14.43 -20.76
C TYR A 354 -7.91 -14.02 -22.13
N LYS A 355 -9.21 -13.70 -22.15
CA LYS A 355 -9.91 -13.16 -23.33
C LYS A 355 -10.66 -11.90 -22.91
N PHE A 356 -10.52 -10.85 -23.71
CA PHE A 356 -11.13 -9.53 -23.48
C PHE A 356 -12.65 -9.51 -23.65
#